data_AF-A0A537MWT4-F1
#
_entry.id   AF-A0A537MWT4-F1
#
_cell.length_a   1.000
_cell.length_b   1.000
_cell.length_c   1.000
_cell.angle_alpha   90.00
_cell.angle_beta   90.00
_cell.angle_gamma   90.00
#
_symmetry.space_group_name_H-M   'P 1'
#
loop_
_entity.id
_entity.type
_entity.pdbx_description
1 polymer ?
#
loop_
_entity_poly.entity_id
_entity_poly.type
_entity_poly.pdbx_seq_one_letter_code
_entity_poly.pdbx_strand_id
1 'polypeptide(L)'
;MLKVVGATVVMAPAIVRAQTPAAPAATPAAPATTITTPPRDFSRSGAPTVYGRDPDIITIDPAFDSLTQSNTPIQRLWTGSMWAEGPAWSSVGKFLVWSDIPNNRQLRWIEDDGRVSVFRSPSNNSNGNTFDFQGRQVSCEHLTRRVVRYELDGSATVLADSYNGKRLNSPNDVVAHPDGSVWFTDPPFGGQLYEGTPD
;
A
#
# COMPACT_ATOMS: atom_id res chain seq x y z
N MET A 1 59.20 -61.80 55.31
CA MET A 1 57.78 -62.05 55.63
C MET A 1 57.06 -60.71 55.60
N LEU A 2 56.41 -60.38 54.49
CA LEU A 2 55.60 -59.17 54.36
C LEU A 2 54.38 -59.48 53.49
N LYS A 3 53.23 -59.01 53.98
CA LYS A 3 51.88 -59.38 53.59
C LYS A 3 51.50 -58.81 52.22
N VAL A 4 50.82 -59.62 51.41
CA VAL A 4 50.04 -59.17 50.24
C VAL A 4 48.75 -58.51 50.75
N VAL A 5 48.48 -57.28 50.34
CA VAL A 5 47.18 -56.62 50.50
C VAL A 5 46.73 -56.19 49.11
N GLY A 6 45.75 -56.91 48.55
CA GLY A 6 45.09 -56.53 47.31
C GLY A 6 43.98 -55.51 47.62
N ALA A 7 44.00 -54.37 46.92
CA ALA A 7 42.92 -53.40 46.95
C ALA A 7 42.05 -53.60 45.70
N THR A 8 40.78 -53.99 45.91
CA THR A 8 39.77 -54.10 44.86
C THR A 8 39.13 -52.72 44.65
N VAL A 9 39.30 -52.13 43.47
CA VAL A 9 38.56 -50.92 43.07
C VAL A 9 37.23 -51.35 42.46
N VAL A 10 36.12 -51.01 43.11
CA VAL A 10 34.77 -51.20 42.58
C VAL A 10 34.40 -49.95 41.76
N MET A 11 34.32 -50.08 40.45
CA MET A 11 33.74 -49.05 39.57
C MET A 11 32.21 -49.14 39.65
N ALA A 12 31.54 -48.08 40.12
CA ALA A 12 30.09 -47.96 40.05
C ALA A 12 29.65 -47.58 38.61
N PRO A 13 28.53 -48.10 38.09
CA PRO A 13 28.06 -47.74 36.76
C PRO A 13 27.48 -46.32 36.77
N ALA A 14 27.88 -45.51 35.79
CA ALA A 14 27.28 -44.20 35.55
C ALA A 14 25.87 -44.37 34.98
N ILE A 15 24.85 -43.87 35.69
CA ILE A 15 23.47 -43.83 35.19
C ILE A 15 23.39 -42.72 34.14
N VAL A 16 23.21 -43.12 32.88
CA VAL A 16 22.87 -42.20 31.79
C VAL A 16 21.43 -41.73 32.01
N ARG A 17 21.25 -40.46 32.41
CA ARG A 17 19.92 -39.83 32.38
C ARG A 17 19.55 -39.55 30.93
N ALA A 18 18.45 -40.12 30.46
CA ALA A 18 17.83 -39.72 29.20
C ALA A 18 17.48 -38.22 29.25
N GLN A 19 17.87 -37.47 28.22
CA GLN A 19 17.44 -36.09 28.05
C GLN A 19 15.94 -36.07 27.79
N THR A 20 15.20 -35.29 28.58
CA THR A 20 13.79 -34.99 28.29
C THR A 20 13.69 -34.26 26.96
N PRO A 21 12.75 -34.63 26.06
CA PRO A 21 12.54 -33.91 24.82
C PRO A 21 12.25 -32.44 25.11
N ALA A 22 12.89 -31.55 24.33
CA ALA A 22 12.62 -30.12 24.42
C ALA A 22 11.14 -29.84 24.16
N ALA A 23 10.55 -28.93 24.93
CA ALA A 23 9.19 -28.48 24.71
C ALA A 23 9.06 -27.92 23.27
N PRO A 24 7.94 -28.16 22.57
CA PRO A 24 7.71 -27.57 21.26
C PRO A 24 7.86 -26.05 21.35
N ALA A 25 8.61 -25.47 20.40
CA ALA A 25 8.76 -24.03 20.30
C ALA A 25 7.38 -23.39 20.24
N ALA A 26 7.16 -22.34 21.05
CA ALA A 26 5.92 -21.59 21.02
C ALA A 26 5.68 -21.09 19.59
N THR A 27 4.52 -21.41 19.02
CA THR A 27 4.10 -20.86 17.73
C THR A 27 4.13 -19.34 17.84
N PRO A 28 4.74 -18.61 16.89
CA PRO A 28 4.69 -17.16 16.89
C PRO A 28 3.23 -16.71 16.96
N ALA A 29 2.92 -15.80 17.87
CA ALA A 29 1.57 -15.23 17.96
C ALA A 29 1.22 -14.63 16.59
N ALA A 30 0.04 -14.99 16.06
CA ALA A 30 -0.47 -14.35 14.86
C ALA A 30 -0.62 -12.83 15.10
N PRO A 31 -0.36 -11.98 14.09
CA PRO A 31 -0.59 -10.54 14.24
C PRO A 31 -2.05 -10.27 14.59
N ALA A 32 -2.28 -9.22 15.38
CA ALA A 32 -3.65 -8.79 15.71
C ALA A 32 -4.43 -8.47 14.43
N THR A 33 -5.71 -8.85 14.40
CA THR A 33 -6.62 -8.54 13.29
C THR A 33 -6.96 -7.05 13.28
N THR A 34 -6.99 -6.43 12.09
CA THR A 34 -7.52 -5.08 11.85
C THR A 34 -9.01 -5.10 11.48
N ILE A 35 -9.66 -6.26 11.56
CA ILE A 35 -11.07 -6.44 11.25
C ILE A 35 -11.82 -6.70 12.55
N THR A 36 -12.72 -5.80 12.94
CA THR A 36 -13.62 -5.99 14.07
C THR A 36 -14.49 -7.24 13.93
N THR A 37 -14.96 -7.76 15.07
CA THR A 37 -15.97 -8.83 15.11
C THR A 37 -17.22 -8.33 15.86
N PRO A 38 -18.38 -8.18 15.19
CA PRO A 38 -18.59 -8.40 13.76
C PRO A 38 -17.84 -7.37 12.89
N PRO A 39 -17.58 -7.68 11.60
CA PRO A 39 -16.99 -6.72 10.67
C PRO A 39 -17.82 -5.45 10.57
N ARG A 40 -17.14 -4.31 10.47
CA ARG A 40 -17.79 -3.01 10.30
C ARG A 40 -18.69 -2.99 9.06
N ASP A 41 -19.90 -2.47 9.24
CA ASP A 41 -20.77 -2.13 8.12
C ASP A 41 -20.44 -0.71 7.62
N PHE A 42 -19.79 -0.64 6.46
CA PHE A 42 -19.47 0.61 5.78
C PHE A 42 -20.62 1.11 4.88
N SER A 43 -21.82 0.55 4.97
CA SER A 43 -23.01 1.05 4.27
C SER A 43 -23.50 2.35 4.91
N ARG A 44 -24.38 3.07 4.21
CA ARG A 44 -25.06 4.25 4.80
C ARG A 44 -25.95 3.91 6.00
N SER A 45 -26.35 2.65 6.14
CA SER A 45 -27.13 2.13 7.27
C SER A 45 -26.27 1.54 8.39
N GLY A 46 -24.94 1.54 8.23
CA GLY A 46 -24.03 1.05 9.25
C GLY A 46 -24.15 1.84 10.55
N ALA A 47 -23.88 1.19 11.68
CA ALA A 47 -23.87 1.86 12.97
C ALA A 47 -22.84 3.02 12.95
N PRO A 48 -23.16 4.18 13.54
CA PRO A 48 -22.22 5.29 13.61
C PRO A 48 -21.00 4.89 14.43
N THR A 49 -19.82 5.39 14.05
CA THR A 49 -18.62 5.16 14.88
C THR A 49 -18.78 5.91 16.19
N VAL A 50 -18.70 5.16 17.30
CA VAL A 50 -18.81 5.69 18.65
C VAL A 50 -17.48 6.34 19.06
N TYR A 51 -17.54 7.36 19.93
CA TYR A 51 -16.38 8.06 20.46
C TYR A 51 -15.29 7.12 20.98
N GLY A 52 -14.07 7.27 20.45
CA GLY A 52 -12.90 6.46 20.80
C GLY A 52 -12.07 6.16 19.55
N ARG A 53 -10.88 5.57 19.77
CA ARG A 53 -10.00 5.10 18.69
C ARG A 53 -10.77 4.11 17.84
N ASP A 54 -10.67 4.26 16.52
CA ASP A 54 -11.28 3.31 15.59
C ASP A 54 -10.77 1.89 15.90
N PRO A 55 -11.66 0.91 16.18
CA PRO A 55 -11.25 -0.43 16.57
C PRO A 55 -10.56 -1.23 15.45
N ASP A 56 -10.67 -0.78 14.20
CA ASP A 56 -9.96 -1.37 13.05
C ASP A 56 -8.54 -0.79 12.89
N ILE A 57 -8.13 0.17 13.73
CA ILE A 57 -6.78 0.75 13.78
C ILE A 57 -6.01 0.20 14.98
N ILE A 58 -5.05 -0.69 14.71
CA ILE A 58 -4.14 -1.24 15.71
C ILE A 58 -2.83 -0.44 15.76
N THR A 59 -2.38 -0.09 16.96
CA THR A 59 -1.06 0.49 17.18
C THR A 59 -0.06 -0.63 17.49
N ILE A 60 0.96 -0.80 16.64
CA ILE A 60 2.07 -1.74 16.89
C ILE A 60 3.21 -1.05 17.65
N ASP A 61 3.62 0.13 17.16
CA ASP A 61 4.60 0.99 17.82
C ASP A 61 3.88 2.18 18.47
N PRO A 62 4.04 2.41 19.79
CA PRO A 62 3.42 3.55 20.49
C PRO A 62 3.72 4.92 19.87
N ALA A 63 4.81 5.09 19.12
CA ALA A 63 5.09 6.33 18.40
C ALA A 63 3.95 6.73 17.43
N PHE A 64 3.22 5.74 16.88
CA PHE A 64 2.09 5.97 15.99
C PHE A 64 0.91 6.65 16.69
N ASP A 65 0.76 6.51 18.01
CA ASP A 65 -0.35 7.13 18.74
C ASP A 65 -0.36 8.65 18.66
N SER A 66 0.81 9.27 18.46
CA SER A 66 0.95 10.71 18.26
C SER A 66 0.52 11.20 16.86
N LEU A 67 0.39 10.27 15.90
CA LEU A 67 0.05 10.55 14.50
C LEU A 67 -1.44 10.33 14.21
N THR A 68 -2.20 9.77 15.16
CA THR A 68 -3.63 9.49 14.96
C THR A 68 -4.51 10.49 15.69
N GLN A 69 -5.59 10.89 15.03
CA GLN A 69 -6.67 11.62 15.68
C GLN A 69 -7.63 10.61 16.30
N SER A 70 -7.64 10.53 17.64
CA SER A 70 -8.29 9.44 18.38
C SER A 70 -9.79 9.31 18.15
N ASN A 71 -10.48 10.35 17.67
CA ASN A 71 -11.91 10.32 17.37
C ASN A 71 -12.22 10.30 15.86
N THR A 72 -11.24 9.98 15.01
CA THR A 72 -11.44 9.88 13.56
C THR A 72 -11.67 8.42 13.14
N PRO A 73 -12.83 8.09 12.53
CA PRO A 73 -13.09 6.76 12.03
C PRO A 73 -12.53 6.53 10.62
N ILE A 74 -12.29 5.27 10.26
CA ILE A 74 -12.12 4.87 8.86
C ILE A 74 -13.45 5.08 8.13
N GLN A 75 -13.41 5.77 6.98
CA GLN A 75 -14.58 6.01 6.14
C GLN A 75 -14.39 5.39 4.75
N ARG A 76 -15.44 4.77 4.22
CA ARG A 76 -15.47 4.31 2.84
C ARG A 76 -16.09 5.38 1.95
N LEU A 77 -15.25 6.07 1.18
CA LEU A 77 -15.69 7.13 0.27
C LEU A 77 -16.40 6.60 -0.98
N TRP A 78 -16.01 5.41 -1.47
CA TRP A 78 -16.53 4.86 -2.73
C TRP A 78 -16.47 3.34 -2.80
N THR A 79 -17.31 2.77 -3.67
CA THR A 79 -17.24 1.40 -4.17
C THR A 79 -17.54 1.42 -5.67
N GLY A 80 -16.97 0.49 -6.46
CA GLY A 80 -17.29 0.36 -7.89
C GLY A 80 -16.13 0.68 -8.84
N SER A 81 -14.94 0.93 -8.32
CA SER A 81 -13.70 0.73 -9.08
C SER A 81 -13.44 -0.76 -9.24
N MET A 82 -12.87 -1.16 -10.39
CA MET A 82 -12.37 -2.52 -10.57
C MET A 82 -11.02 -2.67 -9.86
N TRP A 83 -10.16 -1.67 -10.01
CA TRP A 83 -8.90 -1.57 -9.28
C TRP A 83 -8.56 -0.09 -9.08
N ALA A 84 -8.69 0.37 -7.84
CA ALA A 84 -8.37 1.75 -7.45
C ALA A 84 -6.88 1.87 -7.12
N GLU A 85 -6.19 2.81 -7.77
CA GLU A 85 -4.74 3.04 -7.60
C GLU A 85 -4.39 4.53 -7.73
N GLY A 86 -3.16 4.87 -7.34
CA GLY A 86 -2.59 6.20 -7.54
C GLY A 86 -3.44 7.36 -6.99
N PRO A 87 -3.86 7.34 -5.71
CA PRO A 87 -4.60 8.45 -5.11
C PRO A 87 -3.73 9.70 -5.00
N ALA A 88 -4.26 10.86 -5.40
CA ALA A 88 -3.59 12.15 -5.26
C ALA A 88 -4.56 13.27 -4.87
N TRP A 89 -4.14 14.13 -3.94
CA TRP A 89 -4.96 15.24 -3.46
C TRP A 89 -4.64 16.55 -4.19
N SER A 90 -5.68 17.19 -4.75
CA SER A 90 -5.57 18.55 -5.29
C SER A 90 -5.91 19.57 -4.19
N SER A 91 -4.90 20.24 -3.65
CA SER A 91 -5.12 21.28 -2.63
C SER A 91 -5.84 22.52 -3.17
N VAL A 92 -5.68 22.82 -4.47
CA VAL A 92 -6.34 23.95 -5.15
C VAL A 92 -7.78 23.60 -5.48
N GLY A 93 -8.02 22.40 -6.01
CA GLY A 93 -9.34 21.95 -6.43
C GLY A 93 -10.20 21.30 -5.35
N LYS A 94 -9.63 20.99 -4.18
CA LYS A 94 -10.29 20.32 -3.04
C LYS A 94 -10.94 18.99 -3.44
N PHE A 95 -10.18 18.16 -4.13
CA PHE A 95 -10.61 16.82 -4.51
C PHE A 95 -9.48 15.79 -4.42
N LEU A 96 -9.86 14.55 -4.10
CA LEU A 96 -9.00 13.38 -4.22
C LEU A 96 -9.25 12.75 -5.59
N VAL A 97 -8.22 12.62 -6.43
CA VAL A 97 -8.27 11.85 -7.68
C VAL A 97 -7.66 10.47 -7.47
N TRP A 98 -8.15 9.45 -8.16
CA TRP A 98 -7.49 8.15 -8.27
C TRP A 98 -7.81 7.51 -9.62
N SER A 99 -7.01 6.53 -10.02
CA SER A 99 -7.19 5.76 -11.23
C SER A 99 -8.05 4.53 -10.98
N ASP A 100 -8.93 4.20 -11.92
CA ASP A 100 -9.63 2.93 -12.01
C ASP A 100 -9.08 2.20 -13.24
N ILE A 101 -7.91 1.57 -13.09
CA ILE A 101 -6.98 1.25 -14.19
C ILE A 101 -7.66 0.44 -15.30
N PRO A 102 -8.37 -0.67 -15.02
CA PRO A 102 -8.94 -1.50 -16.08
C PRO A 102 -10.14 -0.87 -16.78
N ASN A 103 -10.87 0.02 -16.09
CA ASN A 103 -11.97 0.78 -16.68
C ASN A 103 -11.48 2.00 -17.48
N ASN A 104 -10.16 2.19 -17.61
CA ASN A 104 -9.54 3.26 -18.39
C ASN A 104 -10.10 4.65 -18.06
N ARG A 105 -10.24 4.94 -16.76
CA ARG A 105 -10.74 6.22 -16.26
C ARG A 105 -10.03 6.65 -14.99
N GLN A 106 -10.08 7.95 -14.72
CA GLN A 106 -9.82 8.51 -13.40
C GLN A 106 -11.15 8.93 -12.77
N LEU A 107 -11.27 8.73 -11.47
CA LEU A 107 -12.37 9.21 -10.65
C LEU A 107 -11.87 10.31 -9.72
N ARG A 108 -12.77 11.17 -9.26
CA ARG A 108 -12.49 12.11 -8.18
C ARG A 108 -13.60 12.13 -7.14
N TRP A 109 -13.21 12.26 -5.88
CA TRP A 109 -14.08 12.56 -4.74
C TRP A 109 -13.92 14.04 -4.39
N ILE A 110 -15.03 14.76 -4.26
CA ILE A 110 -15.07 16.20 -4.01
C ILE A 110 -15.36 16.44 -2.53
N GLU A 111 -14.53 17.24 -1.89
CA GLU A 111 -14.60 17.48 -0.44
C GLU A 111 -15.90 18.18 -0.02
N ASP A 112 -16.35 19.15 -0.82
CA ASP A 112 -17.49 20.02 -0.46
C ASP A 112 -18.82 19.27 -0.30
N ASP A 113 -19.08 18.26 -1.14
CA ASP A 113 -20.37 17.57 -1.20
C ASP A 113 -20.25 16.03 -1.11
N GLY A 114 -19.01 15.52 -0.99
CA GLY A 114 -18.71 14.10 -0.88
C GLY A 114 -18.97 13.28 -2.14
N ARG A 115 -19.29 13.91 -3.28
CA ARG A 115 -19.64 13.16 -4.50
C ARG A 115 -18.42 12.58 -5.18
N VAL A 116 -18.60 11.40 -5.77
CA VAL A 116 -17.63 10.80 -6.68
C VAL A 116 -18.08 10.98 -8.12
N SER A 117 -17.20 11.47 -8.98
CA SER A 117 -17.47 11.68 -10.41
C SER A 117 -16.32 11.19 -11.27
N VAL A 118 -16.61 10.84 -12.53
CA VAL A 118 -15.55 10.61 -13.52
C VAL A 118 -14.79 11.92 -13.73
N PHE A 119 -13.47 11.86 -13.54
CA PHE A 119 -12.57 12.99 -13.74
C PHE A 119 -11.97 12.98 -15.14
N ARG A 120 -11.60 11.80 -15.65
CA ARG A 120 -11.01 11.62 -16.99
C ARG A 120 -11.42 10.28 -17.59
N SER A 121 -11.84 10.28 -18.85
CA SER A 121 -12.19 9.06 -19.60
C SER A 121 -12.12 9.36 -21.11
N PRO A 122 -11.26 8.68 -21.89
CA PRO A 122 -10.27 7.69 -21.44
C PRO A 122 -9.13 8.33 -20.64
N SER A 123 -8.48 7.56 -19.76
CA SER A 123 -7.29 7.98 -19.00
C SER A 123 -5.98 7.33 -19.47
N ASN A 124 -6.02 6.59 -20.58
CA ASN A 124 -4.91 5.78 -21.10
C ASN A 124 -4.38 4.76 -20.08
N ASN A 125 -5.30 4.09 -19.36
CA ASN A 125 -4.98 3.19 -18.26
C ASN A 125 -4.00 3.85 -17.28
N SER A 126 -4.32 5.07 -16.87
CA SER A 126 -3.52 5.78 -15.88
C SER A 126 -3.41 4.97 -14.59
N ASN A 127 -2.27 5.07 -13.89
CA ASN A 127 -2.02 4.46 -12.59
C ASN A 127 -1.72 5.55 -11.55
N GLY A 128 -0.46 5.71 -11.16
CA GLY A 128 0.01 6.74 -10.24
C GLY A 128 -0.35 8.16 -10.66
N ASN A 129 -0.68 8.99 -9.67
CA ASN A 129 -0.95 10.40 -9.86
C ASN A 129 -0.23 11.20 -8.78
N THR A 130 0.13 12.43 -9.11
CA THR A 130 0.56 13.44 -8.13
C THR A 130 0.17 14.83 -8.64
N PHE A 131 0.29 15.85 -7.79
CA PHE A 131 0.20 17.24 -8.19
C PHE A 131 1.56 17.89 -8.01
N ASP A 132 2.03 18.60 -9.03
CA ASP A 132 3.24 19.39 -8.91
C ASP A 132 3.03 20.63 -8.04
N PHE A 133 4.12 21.33 -7.73
CA PHE A 133 4.11 22.54 -6.91
C PHE A 133 3.42 23.74 -7.58
N GLN A 134 2.91 23.58 -8.80
CA GLN A 134 2.09 24.56 -9.52
C GLN A 134 0.61 24.13 -9.58
N GLY A 135 0.24 23.02 -8.93
CA GLY A 135 -1.13 22.51 -8.89
C GLY A 135 -1.56 21.75 -10.13
N ARG A 136 -0.62 21.37 -11.02
CA ARG A 136 -0.90 20.57 -12.21
C ARG A 136 -0.79 19.10 -11.90
N GLN A 137 -1.69 18.30 -12.46
CA GLN A 137 -1.63 16.85 -12.29
C GLN A 137 -0.51 16.26 -13.14
N VAL A 138 0.32 15.42 -12.53
CA VAL A 138 1.22 14.51 -13.23
C VAL A 138 0.68 13.09 -13.07
N SER A 139 0.67 12.31 -14.15
CA SER A 139 0.07 10.98 -14.17
C SER A 139 0.92 10.01 -14.96
N CYS A 140 0.97 8.78 -14.48
CA CYS A 140 1.59 7.64 -15.14
C CYS A 140 0.55 6.95 -16.03
N GLU A 141 0.80 6.83 -17.33
CA GLU A 141 -0.11 6.16 -18.29
C GLU A 141 0.51 4.83 -18.77
N HIS A 142 -0.14 3.71 -18.43
CA HIS A 142 0.30 2.39 -18.88
C HIS A 142 0.09 2.18 -20.38
N LEU A 143 -1.09 2.56 -20.92
CA LEU A 143 -1.46 2.26 -22.33
C LEU A 143 -0.52 2.94 -23.33
N THR A 144 -0.17 4.19 -23.05
CA THR A 144 0.69 5.03 -23.89
C THR A 144 2.15 4.96 -23.48
N ARG A 145 2.46 4.34 -22.34
CA ARG A 145 3.81 4.11 -21.79
C ARG A 145 4.56 5.41 -21.59
N ARG A 146 3.94 6.35 -20.87
CA ARG A 146 4.48 7.70 -20.66
C ARG A 146 4.06 8.30 -19.32
N VAL A 147 4.86 9.24 -18.87
CA VAL A 147 4.51 10.18 -17.80
C VAL A 147 4.02 11.47 -18.45
N VAL A 148 2.82 11.91 -18.09
CA VAL A 148 2.20 13.11 -18.63
C VAL A 148 1.93 14.12 -17.53
N ARG A 149 1.99 15.40 -17.88
CA ARG A 149 1.50 16.51 -17.07
C ARG A 149 0.31 17.14 -17.76
N TYR A 150 -0.81 17.21 -17.06
CA TYR A 150 -2.00 17.92 -17.54
C TYR A 150 -1.86 19.40 -17.17
N GLU A 151 -1.77 20.25 -18.19
CA GLU A 151 -1.63 21.69 -18.03
C GLU A 151 -2.99 22.33 -17.67
N LEU A 152 -2.94 23.53 -17.10
CA LEU A 152 -4.13 24.24 -16.62
C LEU A 152 -5.07 24.68 -17.74
N ASP A 153 -4.57 24.80 -18.97
CA ASP A 153 -5.36 25.10 -20.17
C ASP A 153 -6.07 23.85 -20.75
N GLY A 154 -5.89 22.69 -20.13
CA GLY A 154 -6.46 21.41 -20.54
C GLY A 154 -5.60 20.62 -21.51
N SER A 155 -4.46 21.16 -21.96
CA SER A 155 -3.50 20.40 -22.77
C SER A 155 -2.73 19.38 -21.92
N ALA A 156 -2.02 18.46 -22.59
CA ALA A 156 -1.16 17.49 -21.94
C ALA A 156 0.26 17.56 -22.50
N THR A 157 1.23 17.72 -21.60
CA THR A 157 2.66 17.68 -21.91
C THR A 157 3.20 16.30 -21.59
N VAL A 158 3.88 15.65 -22.55
CA VAL A 158 4.63 14.41 -22.28
C VAL A 158 5.94 14.79 -21.59
N LEU A 159 6.14 14.29 -20.37
CA LEU A 159 7.37 14.52 -19.61
C LEU A 159 8.43 13.46 -19.92
N ALA A 160 8.00 12.21 -20.13
CA ALA A 160 8.86 11.10 -20.51
C ALA A 160 8.04 10.01 -21.22
N ASP A 161 8.54 9.48 -22.33
CA ASP A 161 7.97 8.32 -23.06
C ASP A 161 9.02 7.31 -23.52
N SER A 162 10.30 7.65 -23.35
CA SER A 162 11.42 6.85 -23.80
C SER A 162 12.69 7.10 -22.99
N TYR A 163 13.58 6.10 -22.97
CA TYR A 163 14.90 6.17 -22.38
C TYR A 163 15.89 5.39 -23.24
N ASN A 164 17.03 6.01 -23.59
CA ASN A 164 18.04 5.43 -24.48
C ASN A 164 17.47 4.86 -25.80
N GLY A 165 16.52 5.58 -26.42
CA GLY A 165 15.90 5.21 -27.69
C GLY A 165 14.88 4.06 -27.60
N LYS A 166 14.56 3.56 -26.40
CA LYS A 166 13.52 2.56 -26.17
C LYS A 166 12.34 3.20 -25.46
N ARG A 167 11.13 2.72 -25.73
CA ARG A 167 9.94 3.14 -24.96
C ARG A 167 10.09 2.72 -23.50
N LEU A 168 9.50 3.51 -22.59
CA LEU A 168 9.34 3.11 -21.19
C LEU A 168 8.53 1.81 -21.10
N ASN A 169 8.63 1.04 -20.02
CA ASN A 169 7.84 -0.18 -19.83
C ASN A 169 6.36 0.18 -19.65
N SER A 170 6.03 0.70 -18.49
CA SER A 170 4.72 1.17 -18.07
C SER A 170 4.91 1.93 -16.76
N PRO A 171 5.08 3.26 -16.80
CA PRO A 171 5.26 4.06 -15.60
C PRO A 171 4.14 3.76 -14.60
N ASN A 172 4.48 3.52 -13.33
CA ASN A 172 3.53 2.96 -12.36
C ASN A 172 3.13 3.96 -11.29
N ASP A 173 4.11 4.55 -10.59
CA ASP A 173 3.87 5.61 -9.61
C ASP A 173 4.80 6.81 -9.81
N VAL A 174 4.39 7.99 -9.35
CA VAL A 174 5.10 9.25 -9.59
C VAL A 174 4.96 10.23 -8.42
N VAL A 175 6.06 10.92 -8.10
CA VAL A 175 6.08 12.03 -7.15
C VAL A 175 6.75 13.27 -7.75
N ALA A 176 6.20 14.44 -7.47
CA ALA A 176 6.80 15.70 -7.83
C ALA A 176 7.81 16.14 -6.76
N HIS A 177 8.92 16.72 -7.19
CA HIS A 177 9.97 17.23 -6.31
C HIS A 177 9.98 18.78 -6.31
N PRO A 178 10.30 19.44 -5.18
CA PRO A 178 10.26 20.91 -5.07
C PRO A 178 11.15 21.67 -6.07
N ASP A 179 12.18 21.03 -6.64
CA ASP A 179 13.04 21.64 -7.67
C ASP A 179 12.43 21.61 -9.09
N GLY A 180 11.23 21.04 -9.24
CA GLY A 180 10.53 20.89 -10.52
C GLY A 180 10.74 19.54 -11.21
N SER A 181 11.59 18.66 -10.67
CA SER A 181 11.75 17.29 -11.17
C SER A 181 10.54 16.42 -10.85
N VAL A 182 10.36 15.33 -11.62
CA VAL A 182 9.42 14.25 -11.30
C VAL A 182 10.17 12.94 -11.22
N TRP A 183 9.85 12.12 -10.23
CA TRP A 183 10.47 10.83 -10.00
C TRP A 183 9.40 9.76 -10.15
N PHE A 184 9.65 8.75 -10.96
CA PHE A 184 8.67 7.70 -11.25
C PHE A 184 9.32 6.33 -11.32
N THR A 185 8.50 5.30 -11.13
CA THR A 185 8.89 3.89 -11.29
C THR A 185 8.38 3.36 -12.63
N ASP A 186 9.15 2.50 -13.28
CA ASP A 186 8.81 1.97 -14.63
C ASP A 186 8.87 0.41 -14.68
N PRO A 187 8.02 -0.29 -13.91
CA PRO A 187 7.90 -1.75 -13.97
C PRO A 187 7.17 -2.21 -15.25
N PRO A 188 7.14 -3.51 -15.56
CA PRO A 188 6.49 -4.04 -16.77
C PRO A 188 5.01 -4.44 -16.59
N PHE A 189 4.27 -3.88 -15.63
CA PHE A 189 2.89 -4.30 -15.33
C PHE A 189 1.89 -4.00 -16.46
N GLY A 190 2.03 -2.86 -17.14
CA GLY A 190 1.15 -2.39 -18.21
C GLY A 190 1.18 -3.19 -19.53
N GLY A 191 1.83 -4.34 -19.56
CA GLY A 191 2.00 -5.18 -20.76
C GLY A 191 0.79 -6.03 -21.16
N GLN A 192 -0.36 -5.88 -20.50
CA GLN A 192 -1.59 -6.64 -20.77
C GLN A 192 -2.75 -5.70 -21.07
N LEU A 193 -3.70 -6.14 -21.91
CA LEU A 193 -4.91 -5.36 -22.24
C LEU A 193 -5.78 -5.01 -21.03
N TYR A 194 -5.60 -5.71 -19.90
CA TYR A 194 -6.29 -5.42 -18.65
C TYR A 194 -5.89 -4.08 -18.03
N GLU A 195 -4.63 -3.67 -18.19
CA GLU A 195 -4.09 -2.47 -17.54
C GLU A 195 -3.18 -1.63 -18.45
N GLY A 196 -3.16 -1.89 -19.76
CA GLY A 196 -2.31 -1.19 -20.73
C GLY A 196 -2.36 -1.83 -22.12
N THR A 197 -1.18 -2.06 -22.72
CA THR A 197 -1.05 -2.68 -24.04
C THR A 197 0.09 -3.69 -24.06
N PRO A 198 -0.08 -4.84 -24.75
CA PRO A 198 1.04 -5.68 -25.15
C PRO A 198 2.06 -4.90 -25.99
N ASP A 199 3.32 -5.37 -25.95
CA ASP A 199 4.41 -4.92 -26.81
C ASP A 199 4.19 -5.27 -28.30
#